data_AF-A0A7W0TCB3-F1
#
_entry.id   AF-A0A7W0TCB3-F1
#
_cell.length_a   1.000
_cell.length_b   1.000
_cell.length_c   1.000
_cell.angle_alpha   90.00
_cell.angle_beta   90.00
_cell.angle_gamma   90.00
#
_symmetry.space_group_name_H-M   'P 1'
#
loop_
_entity.id
_entity.type
_entity.pdbx_description
1 polymer ?
#
loop_
_entity_poly.entity_id
_entity_poly.type
_entity_poly.pdbx_seq_one_letter_code
_entity_poly.pdbx_strand_id
1 'polypeptide(L)' 'MSAEDARGVGLALELLDLAIEMRAQQHRRLHPEGSEAEVDKFVQDWLLERPGAPYGDAVGRPVSLRT' A
#
# COMPACT_ATOMS: atom_id res chain seq x y z
N MET A 1 -17.22 -16.31 1.20
CA MET A 1 -16.46 -15.47 0.27
C MET A 1 -16.82 -15.92 -1.14
N SER A 2 -17.38 -15.03 -1.95
CA SER A 2 -17.75 -15.35 -3.34
C SER A 2 -16.50 -15.44 -4.22
N ALA A 3 -16.62 -16.07 -5.38
CA ALA A 3 -15.53 -16.09 -6.37
C ALA A 3 -15.19 -14.69 -6.89
N GLU A 4 -16.15 -13.75 -6.85
CA GLU A 4 -15.94 -12.35 -7.19
C GLU A 4 -15.15 -11.62 -6.10
N ASP A 5 -15.48 -11.85 -4.83
CA ASP A 5 -14.75 -11.29 -3.68
C ASP A 5 -13.28 -11.74 -3.72
N ALA A 6 -13.03 -13.02 -4.03
CA ALA A 6 -11.68 -13.57 -4.11
C ALA A 6 -10.84 -12.91 -5.22
N ARG A 7 -11.43 -12.61 -6.38
CA ARG A 7 -10.75 -11.88 -7.47
C ARG A 7 -10.45 -10.43 -7.07
N GLY A 8 -11.40 -9.77 -6.41
CA GLY A 8 -11.22 -8.40 -5.92
C GLY A 8 -10.07 -8.30 -4.93
N VAL A 9 -9.97 -9.24 -3.99
CA VAL A 9 -8.85 -9.32 -3.05
C VAL A 9 -7.53 -9.60 -3.76
N GLY A 10 -7.51 -10.53 -4.72
CA GLY A 10 -6.31 -10.81 -5.52
C GLY A 10 -5.76 -9.57 -6.21
N LEU A 11 -6.63 -8.83 -6.92
CA LEU A 11 -6.26 -7.57 -7.58
C LEU A 11 -5.77 -6.53 -6.57
N ALA A 12 -6.40 -6.42 -5.41
CA ALA A 12 -5.96 -5.47 -4.38
C ALA A 12 -4.55 -5.78 -3.86
N LEU A 13 -4.18 -7.05 -3.74
CA LEU A 13 -2.84 -7.47 -3.35
C LEU A 13 -1.82 -7.17 -4.45
N GLU A 14 -2.15 -7.45 -5.71
CA GLU A 14 -1.28 -7.11 -6.86
C GLU A 14 -1.01 -5.60 -6.94
N LEU A 15 -2.04 -4.78 -6.70
CA LEU A 15 -1.89 -3.32 -6.66
C LEU A 15 -1.05 -2.84 -5.47
N LEU A 16 -1.14 -3.53 -4.33
CA LEU A 16 -0.30 -3.24 -3.16
C LEU A 16 1.17 -3.52 -3.46
N ASP A 17 1.47 -4.68 -4.06
CA ASP A 17 2.84 -5.06 -4.44
C ASP A 17 3.44 -4.02 -5.39
N LEU A 18 2.68 -3.61 -6.41
CA LEU A 18 3.09 -2.55 -7.33
C LEU A 18 3.35 -1.21 -6.59
N ALA A 19 2.47 -0.84 -5.65
CA ALA A 19 2.64 0.39 -4.88
C ALA A 19 3.92 0.38 -4.03
N ILE A 20 4.27 -0.76 -3.44
CA ILE A 20 5.51 -0.97 -2.68
C ILE A 20 6.73 -0.73 -3.57
N GLU A 21 6.76 -1.34 -4.76
CA GLU A 21 7.84 -1.17 -5.73
C GLU A 21 8.00 0.30 -6.17
N MET A 22 6.88 0.96 -6.45
CA MET A 22 6.87 2.37 -6.84
C MET A 22 7.43 3.28 -5.74
N ARG A 23 7.12 3.01 -4.46
CA ARG A 23 7.63 3.77 -3.32
C ARG A 23 9.12 3.55 -3.11
N ALA A 24 9.58 2.30 -3.21
CA ALA A 24 11.01 1.99 -3.16
C ALA A 24 11.78 2.74 -4.27
N GLN A 25 11.28 2.68 -5.50
CA GLN A 25 11.90 3.35 -6.64
C GLN A 25 11.87 4.88 -6.53
N GLN A 26 10.78 5.44 -6.00
CA GLN A 26 10.70 6.86 -5.68
C GLN A 26 11.81 7.26 -4.69
N HIS A 27 12.00 6.49 -3.62
CA HIS A 27 13.01 6.76 -2.61
C HIS A 27 14.43 6.74 -3.21
N ARG A 28 14.78 5.67 -3.95
CA ARG A 28 16.08 5.57 -4.63
C ARG A 28 16.37 6.76 -5.53
N ARG A 29 15.36 7.27 -6.24
CA ARG A 29 15.52 8.43 -7.12
C ARG A 29 15.75 9.74 -6.36
N LEU A 30 15.13 9.90 -5.19
CA LEU A 30 15.26 11.09 -4.36
C LEU A 30 16.52 11.07 -3.50
N HIS A 31 17.03 9.87 -3.20
CA HIS A 31 18.21 9.62 -2.36
C HIS A 31 19.17 8.63 -3.05
N PRO A 32 19.85 9.06 -4.13
CA PRO A 32 20.67 8.14 -4.93
C PRO A 32 21.88 7.57 -4.18
N GLU A 33 22.35 8.26 -3.14
CA GLU A 33 23.40 7.79 -2.20
C GLU A 33 22.86 6.90 -1.07
N GLY A 34 21.53 6.76 -0.95
CA GLY A 34 20.90 5.94 0.08
C GLY A 34 21.18 4.45 -0.09
N SER A 35 21.31 3.75 1.02
CA SER A 35 21.47 2.31 1.07
C SER A 35 20.13 1.60 0.87
N GLU A 36 20.17 0.33 0.43
CA GLU A 36 18.96 -0.50 0.32
C GLU A 36 18.26 -0.70 1.67
N ALA A 37 19.00 -0.71 2.79
CA ALA A 37 18.42 -0.77 4.13
C ALA A 37 17.57 0.47 4.47
N GLU A 38 17.97 1.64 3.96
CA GLU A 38 17.19 2.88 4.12
C GLU A 38 15.93 2.87 3.25
N VAL A 39 16.02 2.31 2.04
CA VAL A 39 14.85 2.08 1.17
C VAL A 39 13.83 1.17 1.86
N ASP A 40 14.28 0.03 2.40
CA ASP A 40 13.41 -0.92 3.09
C ASP A 40 12.74 -0.29 4.31
N LYS A 41 13.51 0.44 5.12
CA LYS A 41 12.98 1.16 6.28
C LYS A 41 11.92 2.18 5.85
N PHE A 42 12.19 2.97 4.81
CA PHE A 42 11.24 3.95 4.29
C PHE A 42 9.93 3.30 3.84
N VAL A 43 10.01 2.17 3.13
CA VAL A 43 8.82 1.43 2.68
C VAL A 43 8.02 0.90 3.87
N GLN A 44 8.69 0.35 4.88
CA GLN A 44 8.03 -0.12 6.11
C GLN A 44 7.32 1.02 6.84
N ASP A 45 7.99 2.15 7.04
CA ASP A 45 7.42 3.32 7.69
C ASP A 45 6.20 3.83 6.88
N TRP A 46 6.29 3.86 5.54
CA TRP A 46 5.17 4.24 4.68
C TRP A 46 3.97 3.30 4.76
N LEU A 47 4.19 1.98 4.88
CA LEU A 47 3.11 1.00 5.04
C LEU A 47 2.37 1.15 6.37
N LEU A 48 3.09 1.49 7.44
CA LEU A 48 2.53 1.66 8.78
C LEU A 48 1.79 2.99 8.94
N GLU A 49 2.39 4.08 8.46
CA GLU A 49 1.90 5.44 8.74
C GLU A 49 1.05 6.01 7.58
N ARG A 50 1.26 5.52 6.35
CA ARG A 50 0.56 5.98 5.13
C ARG A 50 0.38 7.51 5.06
N PRO A 51 1.48 8.30 5.13
CA PRO A 51 1.40 9.76 5.18
C PRO A 51 0.66 10.32 3.95
N GLY A 52 -0.35 11.16 4.21
CA GLY A 52 -1.27 11.73 3.21
C GLY A 52 -2.62 11.02 3.09
N ALA A 53 -2.74 9.79 3.59
CA ALA A 53 -3.98 9.02 3.59
C ALA A 53 -4.13 8.15 4.87
N PRO A 54 -4.10 8.76 6.08
CA PRO A 54 -4.15 8.01 7.35
C PRO A 54 -5.44 7.19 7.53
N TYR A 55 -6.50 7.54 6.79
CA TYR A 55 -7.78 6.86 6.78
C TYR A 55 -8.08 6.15 5.44
N GLY A 56 -7.07 6.01 4.57
CA GLY A 56 -7.22 5.54 3.19
C GLY A 56 -7.55 6.67 2.20
N ASP A 57 -7.47 6.35 0.91
CA ASP A 57 -7.59 7.32 -0.19
C ASP A 57 -9.04 7.67 -0.56
N ALA A 58 -10.02 7.05 0.11
CA ALA A 58 -11.44 7.29 -0.14
C ALA A 58 -12.26 7.19 1.16
N VAL A 59 -13.36 7.95 1.23
CA VAL A 59 -14.38 7.77 2.27
C VAL A 59 -15.02 6.40 2.06
N GLY A 60 -14.76 5.46 2.97
CA GLY A 60 -15.42 4.15 2.94
C GLY A 60 -16.94 4.31 2.96
N ARG A 61 -17.67 3.44 2.26
CA ARG A 61 -19.14 3.35 2.43
C ARG A 61 -19.44 2.47 3.64
N PRO A 62 -20.30 2.91 4.58
CA PRO A 62 -20.78 2.04 5.64
C PRO A 62 -21.45 0.80 5.04
N VAL A 63 -20.91 -0.37 5.33
CA VAL A 63 -21.56 -1.65 5.03
C VAL A 63 -22.26 -2.12 6.29
N SER A 64 -23.57 -2.42 6.18
CA SER A 64 -24.29 -3.09 7.26
C SER A 64 -23.70 -4.50 7.37
N LEU A 65 -22.99 -4.75 8.47
CA LEU A 65 -22.62 -6.10 8.87
C LEU A 65 -23.95 -6.85 9.11
N ARG A 66 -24.29 -7.78 8.23
CA ARG A 66 -25.42 -8.68 8.46
C ARG A 66 -25.07 -9.56 9.67
N THR A 67 -25.63 -9.21 10.82
CA THR A 67 -25.75 -10.08 11.99
C THR A 67 -26.81 -11.15 11.76
#